data_AF-A0A2E7DIG0-F1
#
_entry.id   AF-A0A2E7DIG0-F1
#
_cell.length_a   1.000
_cell.length_b   1.000
_cell.length_c   1.000
_cell.angle_alpha   90.00
_cell.angle_beta   90.00
_cell.angle_gamma   90.00
#
_symmetry.space_group_name_H-M   'P 1'
#
loop_
_entity.id
_entity.type
_entity.pdbx_description
1 polymer ?
#
loop_
_entity_poly.entity_id
_entity_poly.type
_entity_poly.pdbx_seq_one_letter_code
_entity_poly.pdbx_strand_id
1 'polypeptide(L)'
;MNIYLQRIILIIATTAAVLYGLTKTFYLKGQDLSKEQSSINSQWQSCMPDNNSYGTKSSPIEYAKMIEPDLGIIPTVDCGAGVEIPIYIDGVRTLGNPGLHNCDNPSLQIGDCMSGSSLQRYQGKTATGKSLPHVIWVSFCRHDGRDTENFNMPNSVQLIGYNTITGATAFFESGDNSPWTFIDQETNRMLGTLPSTDNPEEFNAAYSTPQDTQCVECHQSDPFIHNPFIDAARLPSHPSQTVVPMLTGANFPYYQLGGSDWDMRTIHIEDNSCLNCHRLGMKTVEEFIGDGWHPNDYMPPHAPGTQSEDFAELLACWNNGPENTPRCEWIIPKADQCESQVVKQDYPFKADFNKPNLDEQEDRREERKQLLEQRTYILER
;
A
#
# COMPACT_ATOMS: atom_id res chain seq x y z
N MET A 1 74.72 8.18 -13.20
CA MET A 1 73.67 7.54 -12.36
C MET A 1 72.29 8.08 -12.74
N ASN A 2 71.96 8.06 -14.05
CA ASN A 2 70.93 8.93 -14.63
C ASN A 2 70.15 8.24 -15.77
N ILE A 3 69.99 6.90 -15.69
CA ILE A 3 69.28 6.10 -16.71
C ILE A 3 68.22 5.17 -16.05
N TYR A 4 68.35 4.89 -14.75
CA TYR A 4 67.41 4.02 -14.04
C TYR A 4 66.13 4.74 -13.57
N LEU A 5 66.21 6.03 -13.19
CA LEU A 5 65.03 6.77 -12.72
C LEU A 5 64.05 7.14 -13.86
N GLN A 6 64.57 7.45 -15.06
CA GLN A 6 63.72 7.72 -16.23
C GLN A 6 62.96 6.48 -16.74
N ARG A 7 63.51 5.27 -16.55
CA ARG A 7 62.86 4.03 -16.97
C ARG A 7 61.70 3.62 -16.03
N ILE A 8 61.79 3.95 -14.74
CA ILE A 8 60.72 3.63 -13.78
C ILE A 8 59.51 4.55 -13.96
N ILE A 9 59.73 5.84 -14.25
CA ILE A 9 58.63 6.79 -14.49
C ILE A 9 57.87 6.47 -15.80
N LEU A 10 58.57 5.98 -16.83
CA LEU A 10 57.94 5.58 -18.10
C LEU A 10 57.07 4.31 -17.98
N ILE A 11 57.42 3.39 -17.07
CA ILE A 11 56.67 2.15 -16.82
C ILE A 11 55.40 2.42 -15.99
N ILE A 12 55.44 3.37 -15.05
CA ILE A 12 54.26 3.75 -14.25
C ILE A 12 53.26 4.56 -15.11
N ALA A 13 53.73 5.43 -16.01
CA ALA A 13 52.86 6.17 -16.91
C ALA A 13 52.17 5.28 -17.97
N THR A 14 52.84 4.21 -18.43
CA THR A 14 52.26 3.26 -19.40
C THR A 14 51.27 2.28 -18.77
N THR A 15 51.46 1.89 -17.51
CA THR A 15 50.49 1.05 -16.79
C THR A 15 49.22 1.82 -16.39
N ALA A 16 49.34 3.10 -16.01
CA ALA A 16 48.17 3.96 -15.75
C ALA A 16 47.33 4.24 -17.01
N ALA A 17 47.97 4.43 -18.17
CA ALA A 17 47.27 4.66 -19.44
C ALA A 17 46.53 3.42 -19.97
N VAL A 18 47.05 2.21 -19.70
CA VAL A 18 46.39 0.95 -20.09
C VAL A 18 45.19 0.63 -19.18
N LEU A 19 45.26 0.93 -17.87
CA LEU A 19 44.10 0.81 -16.97
C LEU A 19 43.02 1.87 -17.26
N TYR A 20 43.41 3.10 -17.61
CA TYR A 20 42.45 4.16 -18.00
C TYR A 20 41.82 3.87 -19.37
N GLY A 21 42.57 3.26 -20.29
CA GLY A 21 42.07 2.78 -21.58
C GLY A 21 41.05 1.64 -21.42
N LEU A 22 41.36 0.62 -20.63
CA LEU A 22 40.47 -0.54 -20.41
C LEU A 22 39.20 -0.18 -19.63
N THR A 23 39.28 0.71 -18.63
CA THR A 23 38.08 1.20 -17.93
C THR A 23 37.18 2.02 -18.86
N LYS A 24 37.73 2.80 -19.80
CA LYS A 24 36.92 3.52 -20.80
C LYS A 24 36.30 2.60 -21.86
N THR A 25 36.94 1.49 -22.24
CA THR A 25 36.33 0.50 -23.14
C THR A 25 35.20 -0.28 -22.48
N PHE A 26 35.25 -0.45 -21.14
CA PHE A 26 34.12 -0.98 -20.37
C PHE A 26 33.02 0.09 -20.12
N TYR A 27 33.39 1.38 -20.01
CA TYR A 27 32.42 2.46 -19.81
C TYR A 27 31.72 2.94 -21.10
N LEU A 28 32.31 2.69 -22.28
CA LEU A 28 31.71 3.03 -23.58
C LEU A 28 31.05 1.83 -24.29
N LYS A 29 30.89 0.69 -23.58
CA LYS A 29 30.04 -0.43 -24.03
C LYS A 29 28.71 -0.49 -23.25
N GLY A 30 28.28 0.65 -22.72
CA GLY A 30 27.00 0.85 -22.03
C GLY A 30 25.91 1.53 -22.86
N GLN A 31 26.03 1.54 -24.19
CA GLN A 31 25.03 2.11 -25.10
C GLN A 31 24.82 1.20 -26.31
N ASP A 32 24.22 0.03 -26.08
CA ASP A 32 23.32 -0.61 -27.07
C ASP A 32 22.44 -1.71 -26.44
N LEU A 33 22.14 -1.61 -25.14
CA LEU A 33 21.17 -2.50 -24.47
C LEU A 33 19.71 -2.10 -24.72
N SER A 34 19.46 -1.03 -25.49
CA SER A 34 18.11 -0.58 -25.83
C SER A 34 17.57 -1.13 -27.16
N LYS A 35 18.28 -2.05 -27.83
CA LYS A 35 17.87 -2.59 -29.13
C LYS A 35 17.70 -4.11 -29.22
N GLU A 36 17.92 -4.84 -28.13
CA GLU A 36 17.61 -6.28 -28.06
C GLU A 36 16.42 -6.60 -27.14
N GLN A 37 15.63 -5.59 -26.78
CA GLN A 37 14.35 -5.71 -26.07
C GLN A 37 13.17 -5.37 -27.00
N SER A 38 13.32 -5.68 -28.28
CA SER A 38 12.31 -5.51 -29.32
C SER A 38 12.04 -6.87 -29.98
N SER A 39 11.34 -7.77 -29.28
CA SER A 39 10.52 -8.83 -29.94
C SER A 39 9.71 -9.73 -28.99
N ILE A 40 9.52 -9.38 -27.72
CA ILE A 40 8.45 -10.01 -26.91
C ILE A 40 7.77 -8.90 -26.11
N ASN A 41 6.99 -8.05 -26.80
CA ASN A 41 5.85 -7.45 -26.12
C ASN A 41 4.92 -8.61 -25.79
N SER A 42 5.10 -9.16 -24.60
CA SER A 42 4.15 -10.08 -24.00
C SER A 42 2.75 -9.47 -24.17
N GLN A 43 1.76 -10.27 -24.59
CA GLN A 43 0.41 -9.78 -24.93
C GLN A 43 -0.18 -8.88 -23.82
N TRP A 44 0.22 -9.13 -22.57
CA TRP A 44 -0.28 -8.39 -21.41
C TRP A 44 0.14 -6.90 -21.36
N GLN A 45 1.29 -6.53 -21.93
CA GLN A 45 1.76 -5.13 -21.98
C GLN A 45 1.07 -4.29 -23.05
N SER A 46 0.42 -4.93 -24.04
CA SER A 46 0.05 -4.24 -25.28
C SER A 46 -0.99 -3.14 -25.14
N CYS A 47 -1.78 -3.13 -24.06
CA CYS A 47 -2.75 -2.07 -23.79
C CYS A 47 -2.44 -1.27 -22.52
N MET A 48 -1.63 -1.79 -21.58
CA MET A 48 -1.47 -1.19 -20.25
C MET A 48 -0.96 0.25 -20.38
N PRO A 49 -1.50 1.20 -19.59
CA PRO A 49 -1.05 2.59 -19.66
C PRO A 49 0.46 2.69 -19.45
N ASP A 50 1.14 3.51 -20.25
CA ASP A 50 2.51 3.90 -19.96
C ASP A 50 2.49 4.74 -18.67
N ASN A 51 2.89 4.12 -17.58
CA ASN A 51 2.76 4.67 -16.23
C ASN A 51 4.12 5.04 -15.62
N ASN A 52 5.15 5.27 -16.45
CA ASN A 52 6.52 5.61 -16.06
C ASN A 52 7.14 4.59 -15.08
N SER A 53 7.69 3.49 -15.60
CA SER A 53 8.41 2.51 -14.77
C SER A 53 9.42 3.19 -13.84
N TYR A 54 9.48 2.74 -12.58
CA TYR A 54 10.34 3.30 -11.53
C TYR A 54 10.00 4.74 -11.10
N GLY A 55 8.86 5.28 -11.51
CA GLY A 55 8.40 6.58 -11.04
C GLY A 55 8.29 6.67 -9.51
N THR A 56 7.99 5.56 -8.83
CA THR A 56 7.98 5.45 -7.36
C THR A 56 9.35 5.68 -6.71
N LYS A 57 10.44 5.65 -7.48
CA LYS A 57 11.81 5.91 -7.01
C LYS A 57 12.23 7.38 -7.12
N SER A 58 11.36 8.23 -7.67
CA SER A 58 11.62 9.67 -7.78
C SER A 58 11.53 10.37 -6.42
N SER A 59 11.95 11.63 -6.33
CA SER A 59 11.62 12.44 -5.15
C SER A 59 10.10 12.64 -5.03
N PRO A 60 9.56 12.90 -3.82
CA PRO A 60 8.13 13.12 -3.63
C PRO A 60 7.54 14.19 -4.56
N ILE A 61 8.24 15.32 -4.77
CA ILE A 61 7.76 16.39 -5.64
C ILE A 61 7.79 16.00 -7.13
N GLU A 62 8.76 15.21 -7.57
CA GLU A 62 8.80 14.70 -8.94
C GLU A 62 7.68 13.69 -9.18
N TYR A 63 7.44 12.81 -8.21
CA TYR A 63 6.36 11.85 -8.25
C TYR A 63 4.98 12.55 -8.25
N ALA A 64 4.79 13.57 -7.40
CA ALA A 64 3.57 14.38 -7.38
C ALA A 64 3.27 15.03 -8.75
N LYS A 65 4.28 15.59 -9.42
CA LYS A 65 4.13 16.18 -10.76
C LYS A 65 3.83 15.13 -11.82
N MET A 66 4.40 13.94 -11.70
CA MET A 66 4.21 12.83 -12.63
C MET A 66 2.77 12.32 -12.63
N ILE A 67 2.14 12.23 -11.45
CA ILE A 67 0.78 11.68 -11.29
C ILE A 67 -0.32 12.74 -11.42
N GLU A 68 0.03 14.04 -11.43
CA GLU A 68 -0.94 15.13 -11.52
C GLU A 68 -1.91 15.03 -12.71
N PRO A 69 -1.51 14.58 -13.92
CA PRO A 69 -2.46 14.42 -15.03
C PRO A 69 -3.62 13.46 -14.73
N ASP A 70 -3.38 12.42 -13.93
CA ASP A 70 -4.35 11.37 -13.61
C ASP A 70 -5.13 11.65 -12.32
N LEU A 71 -4.49 12.29 -11.34
CA LEU A 71 -4.99 12.46 -9.97
C LEU A 71 -5.17 13.92 -9.53
N GLY A 72 -4.78 14.89 -10.36
CA GLY A 72 -4.71 16.28 -9.96
C GLY A 72 -3.65 16.52 -8.89
N ILE A 73 -3.72 17.70 -8.26
CA ILE A 73 -2.75 18.10 -7.24
C ILE A 73 -2.94 17.31 -5.95
N ILE A 74 -1.82 17.10 -5.26
CA ILE A 74 -1.80 16.54 -3.90
C ILE A 74 -2.52 17.51 -2.95
N PRO A 75 -3.50 17.07 -2.15
CA PRO A 75 -4.13 17.94 -1.16
C PRO A 75 -3.15 18.29 -0.03
N THR A 76 -3.24 19.51 0.50
CA THR A 76 -2.63 19.83 1.80
C THR A 76 -3.34 19.03 2.89
N VAL A 77 -2.58 18.24 3.65
CA VAL A 77 -3.11 17.41 4.73
C VAL A 77 -3.08 18.19 6.05
N ASP A 78 -4.22 18.31 6.70
CA ASP A 78 -4.38 18.86 8.04
C ASP A 78 -4.95 17.78 8.97
N CYS A 79 -4.09 17.22 9.83
CA CYS A 79 -4.47 16.12 10.73
C CYS A 79 -5.54 16.53 11.74
N GLY A 80 -5.65 17.83 12.06
CA GLY A 80 -6.68 18.37 12.94
C GLY A 80 -8.06 18.48 12.27
N ALA A 81 -8.09 18.73 10.95
CA ALA A 81 -9.30 18.77 10.15
C ALA A 81 -9.85 17.39 9.77
N GLY A 82 -9.01 16.34 9.88
CA GLY A 82 -9.41 14.96 9.70
C GLY A 82 -10.48 14.50 10.70
N VAL A 83 -11.26 13.51 10.28
CA VAL A 83 -12.20 12.78 11.14
C VAL A 83 -11.38 11.82 12.00
N GLU A 84 -11.45 12.00 13.31
CA GLU A 84 -10.81 11.09 14.24
C GLU A 84 -11.37 9.67 14.10
N ILE A 85 -10.49 8.67 14.16
CA ILE A 85 -10.88 7.27 14.31
C ILE A 85 -11.18 7.05 15.79
N PRO A 86 -12.45 6.85 16.18
CA PRO A 86 -12.77 6.62 17.57
C PRO A 86 -12.33 5.21 17.99
N ILE A 87 -11.86 5.07 19.22
CA ILE A 87 -11.56 3.79 19.86
C ILE A 87 -12.58 3.54 20.97
N TYR A 88 -13.11 2.32 21.02
CA TYR A 88 -14.08 1.91 22.03
C TYR A 88 -13.57 0.73 22.86
N ILE A 89 -13.91 0.75 24.14
CA ILE A 89 -13.80 -0.40 25.04
C ILE A 89 -15.18 -0.61 25.63
N ASP A 90 -15.80 -1.75 25.33
CA ASP A 90 -17.13 -2.10 25.80
C ASP A 90 -18.19 -1.02 25.47
N GLY A 91 -18.09 -0.48 24.26
CA GLY A 91 -18.94 0.60 23.74
C GLY A 91 -18.63 1.99 24.28
N VAL A 92 -17.65 2.14 25.18
CA VAL A 92 -17.25 3.43 25.75
C VAL A 92 -16.04 3.99 25.01
N ARG A 93 -16.16 5.21 24.49
CA ARG A 93 -15.05 5.89 23.81
C ARG A 93 -13.88 6.08 24.78
N THR A 94 -12.70 5.65 24.35
CA THR A 94 -11.48 5.64 25.17
C THR A 94 -10.35 6.40 24.49
N LEU A 95 -9.54 7.09 25.29
CA LEU A 95 -8.32 7.79 24.86
C LEU A 95 -7.06 7.05 25.35
N GLY A 96 -5.95 7.24 24.65
CA GLY A 96 -4.67 6.58 24.90
C GLY A 96 -4.53 5.23 24.19
N ASN A 97 -3.73 4.35 24.80
CA ASN A 97 -3.40 3.01 24.29
C ASN A 97 -4.03 1.92 25.17
N PRO A 98 -5.15 1.30 24.76
CA PRO A 98 -5.71 0.14 25.44
C PRO A 98 -4.80 -1.10 25.41
N GLY A 99 -3.82 -1.13 24.49
CA GLY A 99 -2.97 -2.28 24.20
C GLY A 99 -3.43 -3.07 22.97
N LEU A 100 -2.68 -4.12 22.65
CA LEU A 100 -2.90 -4.97 21.49
C LEU A 100 -4.25 -5.68 21.55
N HIS A 101 -5.06 -5.51 20.50
CA HIS A 101 -6.42 -6.01 20.34
C HIS A 101 -7.37 -5.61 21.48
N ASN A 102 -7.01 -4.62 22.31
CA ASN A 102 -7.70 -4.24 23.55
C ASN A 102 -8.87 -3.26 23.41
N CYS A 103 -9.44 -3.17 22.21
CA CYS A 103 -10.58 -2.36 21.89
C CYS A 103 -11.61 -3.14 21.08
N ASP A 104 -12.81 -2.59 20.93
CA ASP A 104 -13.92 -3.19 20.18
C ASP A 104 -13.67 -3.16 18.67
N ASN A 105 -12.88 -2.18 18.21
CA ASN A 105 -12.58 -1.92 16.81
C ASN A 105 -11.06 -1.86 16.54
N PRO A 106 -10.32 -2.96 16.76
CA PRO A 106 -8.87 -2.98 16.60
C PRO A 106 -8.47 -2.88 15.14
N SER A 107 -7.26 -2.34 14.90
CA SER A 107 -6.60 -2.51 13.62
C SER A 107 -6.34 -4.01 13.39
N LEU A 108 -6.49 -4.47 12.14
CA LEU A 108 -6.25 -5.87 11.78
C LEU A 108 -4.89 -6.10 11.10
N GLN A 109 -4.05 -5.06 11.06
CA GLN A 109 -2.70 -5.17 10.54
C GLN A 109 -1.69 -5.55 11.63
N ILE A 110 -1.89 -4.99 12.83
CA ILE A 110 -0.99 -5.20 13.96
C ILE A 110 -1.80 -5.22 15.27
N GLY A 111 -3.12 -5.40 15.24
CA GLY A 111 -3.94 -5.36 16.45
C GLY A 111 -4.03 -4.05 17.22
N ASP A 112 -3.42 -2.96 16.74
CA ASP A 112 -3.30 -1.71 17.51
C ASP A 112 -4.65 -1.05 17.82
N CYS A 113 -4.73 -0.41 18.99
CA CYS A 113 -5.90 0.28 19.52
C CYS A 113 -5.58 1.73 19.93
N MET A 114 -4.47 2.31 19.44
CA MET A 114 -4.11 3.69 19.72
C MET A 114 -5.18 4.69 19.25
N SER A 115 -5.74 5.45 20.19
CA SER A 115 -6.62 6.57 19.87
C SER A 115 -5.85 7.76 19.29
N GLY A 116 -6.55 8.67 18.62
CA GLY A 116 -5.99 9.95 18.18
C GLY A 116 -5.49 9.99 16.74
N SER A 117 -5.57 8.87 16.03
CA SER A 117 -5.43 8.85 14.58
C SER A 117 -6.64 9.49 13.88
N SER A 118 -6.44 10.04 12.68
CA SER A 118 -7.52 10.64 11.88
C SER A 118 -7.42 10.30 10.40
N LEU A 119 -8.58 10.29 9.74
CA LEU A 119 -8.72 10.08 8.30
C LEU A 119 -9.37 11.30 7.66
N GLN A 120 -8.94 11.65 6.46
CA GLN A 120 -9.59 12.71 5.69
C GLN A 120 -9.75 12.31 4.23
N ARG A 121 -10.94 12.57 3.68
CA ARG A 121 -11.26 12.35 2.27
C ARG A 121 -11.34 13.68 1.54
N TYR A 122 -10.57 13.81 0.48
CA TYR A 122 -10.58 14.96 -0.42
C TYR A 122 -11.07 14.54 -1.79
N GLN A 123 -11.80 15.45 -2.43
CA GLN A 123 -12.07 15.37 -3.86
C GLN A 123 -10.90 15.99 -4.62
N GLY A 124 -10.41 15.31 -5.65
CA GLY A 124 -9.30 15.77 -6.48
C GLY A 124 -9.62 17.09 -7.20
N LYS A 125 -8.55 17.84 -7.52
CA LYS A 125 -8.64 19.12 -8.22
C LYS A 125 -7.41 19.32 -9.11
N THR A 126 -7.56 20.07 -10.19
CA THR A 126 -6.41 20.55 -10.97
C THR A 126 -5.67 21.66 -10.23
N ALA A 127 -4.45 22.02 -10.66
CA ALA A 127 -3.72 23.17 -10.13
C ALA A 127 -4.47 24.51 -10.24
N THR A 128 -5.39 24.63 -11.21
CA THR A 128 -6.27 25.80 -11.38
C THR A 128 -7.54 25.75 -10.52
N GLY A 129 -7.68 24.73 -9.67
CA GLY A 129 -8.82 24.55 -8.76
C GLY A 129 -10.05 23.90 -9.39
N LYS A 130 -9.97 23.41 -10.64
CA LYS A 130 -11.09 22.70 -11.27
C LYS A 130 -11.31 21.35 -10.58
N SER A 131 -12.55 21.10 -10.18
CA SER A 131 -13.00 19.84 -9.58
C SER A 131 -12.76 18.61 -10.48
N LEU A 132 -12.21 17.55 -9.90
CA LEU A 132 -12.10 16.20 -10.48
C LEU A 132 -12.93 15.22 -9.61
N PRO A 133 -14.25 15.11 -9.83
CA PRO A 133 -15.14 14.38 -8.92
C PRO A 133 -14.90 12.87 -8.88
N HIS A 134 -14.21 12.32 -9.88
CA HIS A 134 -13.84 10.91 -9.95
C HIS A 134 -12.49 10.61 -9.28
N VAL A 135 -11.74 11.64 -8.88
CA VAL A 135 -10.50 11.45 -8.14
C VAL A 135 -10.76 11.66 -6.65
N ILE A 136 -10.30 10.71 -5.86
CA ILE A 136 -10.39 10.71 -4.41
C ILE A 136 -8.98 10.65 -3.86
N TRP A 137 -8.70 11.51 -2.90
CA TRP A 137 -7.52 11.40 -2.05
C TRP A 137 -7.97 11.05 -0.63
N VAL A 138 -7.27 10.13 0.03
CA VAL A 138 -7.49 9.78 1.43
C VAL A 138 -6.17 9.92 2.16
N SER A 139 -6.14 10.76 3.20
CA SER A 139 -5.01 10.83 4.12
C SER A 139 -5.31 10.06 5.40
N PHE A 140 -4.28 9.42 5.96
CA PHE A 140 -4.31 8.77 7.26
C PHE A 140 -3.22 9.40 8.13
N CYS A 141 -3.61 10.24 9.09
CA CYS A 141 -2.70 10.72 10.13
C CYS A 141 -2.73 9.71 11.27
N ARG A 142 -1.73 8.84 11.31
CA ARG A 142 -1.61 7.74 12.25
C ARG A 142 -0.83 8.18 13.48
N HIS A 143 -1.52 8.25 14.60
CA HIS A 143 -0.87 8.21 15.91
C HIS A 143 -0.53 6.76 16.21
N ASP A 144 0.76 6.42 16.16
CA ASP A 144 1.22 5.05 16.42
C ASP A 144 1.25 4.77 17.93
N GLY A 145 1.88 5.67 18.69
CA GLY A 145 1.94 5.67 20.15
C GLY A 145 2.47 4.36 20.78
N ARG A 146 3.09 3.48 19.99
CA ARG A 146 3.91 2.37 20.49
C ARG A 146 5.31 2.94 20.70
N ASP A 147 5.47 3.66 21.81
CA ASP A 147 6.78 3.99 22.37
C ASP A 147 7.12 2.94 23.42
N THR A 148 7.66 1.80 22.97
CA THR A 148 8.19 0.75 23.84
C THR A 148 9.69 0.60 23.60
N GLU A 149 10.42 -0.05 24.51
CA GLU A 149 11.85 -0.34 24.31
C GLU A 149 12.12 -1.21 23.06
N ASN A 150 11.13 -1.99 22.59
CA ASN A 150 11.27 -2.96 21.49
C ASN A 150 10.64 -2.52 20.17
N PHE A 151 9.66 -1.61 20.21
CA PHE A 151 9.00 -1.02 19.07
C PHE A 151 8.83 0.46 19.35
N ASN A 152 9.51 1.30 18.56
CA ASN A 152 9.32 2.74 18.50
C ASN A 152 9.06 3.09 17.04
N MET A 153 7.79 3.22 16.69
CA MET A 153 7.36 3.63 15.36
C MET A 153 6.90 5.09 15.43
N PRO A 154 7.44 5.98 14.59
CA PRO A 154 7.03 7.37 14.60
C PRO A 154 5.58 7.51 14.15
N ASN A 155 4.92 8.57 14.63
CA ASN A 155 3.65 8.99 14.06
C ASN A 155 3.82 9.26 12.56
N SER A 156 2.82 8.91 11.78
CA SER A 156 2.92 8.94 10.32
C SER A 156 1.68 9.55 9.69
N VAL A 157 1.85 10.01 8.46
CA VAL A 157 0.87 10.59 7.56
C VAL A 157 1.04 9.87 6.23
N GLN A 158 0.08 9.01 5.91
CA GLN A 158 -0.01 8.34 4.61
C GLN A 158 -1.04 9.02 3.73
N LEU A 159 -0.87 8.92 2.42
CA LEU A 159 -1.80 9.49 1.46
C LEU A 159 -1.98 8.56 0.25
N ILE A 160 -3.23 8.29 -0.09
CA ILE A 160 -3.61 7.46 -1.23
C ILE A 160 -4.47 8.29 -2.17
N GLY A 161 -4.06 8.39 -3.43
CA GLY A 161 -4.85 8.98 -4.51
C GLY A 161 -5.40 7.89 -5.41
N TYR A 162 -6.67 8.00 -5.79
CA TYR A 162 -7.33 7.03 -6.64
C TYR A 162 -8.29 7.69 -7.63
N ASN A 163 -8.20 7.28 -8.90
CA ASN A 163 -9.15 7.64 -9.94
C ASN A 163 -10.18 6.52 -10.12
N THR A 164 -11.42 6.76 -9.73
CA THR A 164 -12.52 5.78 -9.77
C THR A 164 -12.95 5.35 -11.19
N ILE A 165 -12.54 6.09 -12.23
CA ILE A 165 -12.85 5.75 -13.62
C ILE A 165 -11.73 4.91 -14.23
N THR A 166 -10.47 5.36 -14.08
CA THR A 166 -9.33 4.72 -14.75
C THR A 166 -8.65 3.68 -13.86
N GLY A 167 -8.85 3.73 -12.55
CA GLY A 167 -8.12 2.90 -11.60
C GLY A 167 -6.72 3.39 -11.25
N ALA A 168 -6.31 4.54 -11.77
CA ALA A 168 -5.00 5.10 -11.48
C ALA A 168 -4.84 5.34 -9.98
N THR A 169 -3.76 4.82 -9.39
CA THR A 169 -3.47 4.93 -7.97
C THR A 169 -2.07 5.45 -7.72
N ALA A 170 -1.92 6.27 -6.68
CA ALA A 170 -0.63 6.65 -6.14
C ALA A 170 -0.63 6.57 -4.62
N PHE A 171 0.53 6.22 -4.06
CA PHE A 171 0.77 6.14 -2.62
C PHE A 171 1.86 7.14 -2.24
N PHE A 172 1.70 7.79 -1.09
CA PHE A 172 2.76 8.46 -0.38
C PHE A 172 2.80 7.93 1.05
N GLU A 173 4.01 7.64 1.49
CA GLU A 173 4.33 7.35 2.88
C GLU A 173 4.87 8.61 3.55
N SER A 174 5.14 8.54 4.86
CA SER A 174 5.82 9.63 5.56
C SER A 174 7.31 9.63 5.30
N GLY A 175 7.86 10.83 5.12
CA GLY A 175 9.27 11.09 5.37
C GLY A 175 9.47 11.43 6.85
N ASP A 176 10.28 12.46 7.12
CA ASP A 176 10.34 13.07 8.44
C ASP A 176 9.23 14.12 8.57
N ASN A 177 8.06 13.71 9.04
CA ASN A 177 6.89 14.58 9.25
C ASN A 177 6.87 15.24 10.66
N SER A 178 7.87 14.96 11.51
CA SER A 178 7.92 15.46 12.88
C SER A 178 7.96 16.99 13.03
N PRO A 179 8.52 17.77 12.07
CA PRO A 179 8.46 19.24 12.16
C PRO A 179 7.05 19.83 12.01
N TRP A 180 6.12 19.09 11.41
CA TRP A 180 4.78 19.58 11.05
C TRP A 180 3.66 18.93 11.84
N THR A 181 3.97 17.94 12.68
CA THR A 181 2.97 17.14 13.40
C THR A 181 3.32 17.04 14.88
N PHE A 182 2.29 16.97 15.73
CA PHE A 182 2.46 16.83 17.17
C PHE A 182 1.25 16.11 17.78
N ILE A 183 1.41 15.56 18.99
CA ILE A 183 0.30 14.98 19.75
C ILE A 183 -0.25 16.03 20.71
N ASP A 184 -1.55 16.29 20.60
CA ASP A 184 -2.27 17.07 21.59
C ASP A 184 -2.44 16.26 22.88
N GLN A 185 -1.92 16.77 23.99
CA GLN A 185 -1.89 16.04 25.26
C GLN A 185 -3.27 15.88 25.90
N GLU A 186 -4.23 16.78 25.59
CA GLU A 186 -5.58 16.72 26.16
C GLU A 186 -6.45 15.67 25.46
N THR A 187 -6.37 15.62 24.13
CA THR A 187 -7.23 14.74 23.32
C THR A 187 -6.53 13.48 22.81
N ASN A 188 -5.21 13.37 23.01
CA ASN A 188 -4.34 12.36 22.40
C ASN A 188 -4.30 12.39 20.87
N ARG A 189 -4.88 13.42 20.23
CA ARG A 189 -4.96 13.49 18.76
C ARG A 189 -3.63 13.88 18.16
N MET A 190 -3.29 13.25 17.03
CA MET A 190 -2.26 13.76 16.15
C MET A 190 -2.80 14.98 15.39
N LEU A 191 -2.15 16.13 15.57
CA LEU A 191 -2.48 17.40 14.95
C LEU A 191 -1.30 17.91 14.11
N GLY A 192 -1.57 18.94 13.32
CA GLY A 192 -0.58 19.59 12.46
C GLY A 192 -1.01 19.65 11.01
N THR A 193 -0.28 20.45 10.22
CA THR A 193 -0.55 20.64 8.80
C THR A 193 0.73 20.40 8.02
N LEU A 194 0.68 19.44 7.10
CA LEU A 194 1.83 19.05 6.30
C LEU A 194 2.05 20.06 5.16
N PRO A 195 3.30 20.24 4.72
CA PRO A 195 3.61 21.12 3.60
C PRO A 195 2.92 20.62 2.31
N SER A 196 2.51 21.56 1.46
CA SER A 196 1.98 21.28 0.12
C SER A 196 3.10 21.24 -0.91
N THR A 197 2.77 20.82 -2.13
CA THR A 197 3.68 20.84 -3.29
C THR A 197 4.15 22.25 -3.67
N ASP A 198 3.54 23.32 -3.12
CA ASP A 198 4.00 24.70 -3.30
C ASP A 198 5.29 25.01 -2.53
N ASN A 199 5.65 24.14 -1.56
CA ASN A 199 6.92 24.20 -0.83
C ASN A 199 7.71 22.89 -1.07
N PRO A 200 8.35 22.72 -2.24
CA PRO A 200 8.98 21.45 -2.64
C PRO A 200 9.99 20.87 -1.66
N GLU A 201 10.80 21.71 -1.02
CA GLU A 201 11.82 21.27 -0.06
C GLU A 201 11.18 20.65 1.18
N GLU A 202 10.20 21.33 1.77
CA GLU A 202 9.44 20.82 2.91
C GLU A 202 8.59 19.60 2.53
N PHE A 203 7.96 19.61 1.35
CA PHE A 203 7.18 18.47 0.84
C PHE A 203 8.04 17.21 0.69
N ASN A 204 9.25 17.36 0.14
CA ASN A 204 10.20 16.26 0.01
C ASN A 204 10.72 15.74 1.35
N ALA A 205 10.71 16.56 2.39
CA ALA A 205 11.10 16.14 3.73
C ALA A 205 9.94 15.43 4.46
N ALA A 206 8.72 15.95 4.34
CA ALA A 206 7.55 15.43 5.04
C ALA A 206 7.00 14.12 4.48
N TYR A 207 7.16 13.89 3.17
CA TYR A 207 6.66 12.70 2.48
C TYR A 207 7.79 11.84 1.93
N SER A 208 7.50 10.56 1.75
CA SER A 208 8.30 9.64 0.95
C SER A 208 7.41 9.00 -0.11
N THR A 209 8.01 8.63 -1.22
CA THR A 209 7.35 7.76 -2.20
C THR A 209 7.55 6.29 -1.78
N PRO A 210 6.82 5.34 -2.38
CA PRO A 210 6.96 3.92 -2.01
C PRO A 210 8.34 3.32 -2.26
N GLN A 211 9.16 3.93 -3.15
CA GLN A 211 10.48 3.44 -3.51
C GLN A 211 10.43 1.99 -4.01
N ASP A 212 11.13 1.07 -3.33
CA ASP A 212 11.17 -0.37 -3.62
C ASP A 212 10.06 -1.15 -2.89
N THR A 213 9.36 -0.53 -1.94
CA THR A 213 8.23 -1.16 -1.25
C THR A 213 7.00 -1.13 -2.16
N GLN A 214 6.48 -2.30 -2.47
CA GLN A 214 5.25 -2.42 -3.23
C GLN A 214 4.05 -2.35 -2.28
N CYS A 215 3.48 -1.16 -2.10
CA CYS A 215 2.28 -0.96 -1.26
C CYS A 215 1.12 -1.91 -1.66
N VAL A 216 1.13 -2.37 -2.91
CA VAL A 216 0.19 -3.37 -3.44
C VAL A 216 0.35 -4.76 -2.84
N GLU A 217 1.35 -5.03 -2.01
CA GLU A 217 1.42 -6.24 -1.18
C GLU A 217 0.16 -6.35 -0.31
N CYS A 218 -0.17 -5.28 0.44
CA CYS A 218 -1.42 -5.23 1.20
C CYS A 218 -2.57 -4.66 0.36
N HIS A 219 -2.31 -3.66 -0.48
CA HIS A 219 -3.34 -3.01 -1.30
C HIS A 219 -3.54 -3.72 -2.65
N GLN A 220 -3.51 -5.05 -2.68
CA GLN A 220 -3.39 -5.81 -3.93
C GLN A 220 -4.66 -5.79 -4.80
N SER A 221 -5.82 -5.76 -4.14
CA SER A 221 -7.11 -5.85 -4.81
C SER A 221 -7.68 -4.50 -5.21
N ASP A 222 -7.49 -3.53 -4.32
CA ASP A 222 -7.96 -2.16 -4.43
C ASP A 222 -7.10 -1.27 -3.52
N PRO A 223 -7.13 0.07 -3.72
CA PRO A 223 -6.26 0.99 -2.98
C PRO A 223 -6.65 1.19 -1.51
N PHE A 224 -7.79 0.70 -1.03
CA PHE A 224 -8.34 1.03 0.28
C PHE A 224 -8.61 -0.22 1.12
N ILE A 225 -7.74 -0.49 2.10
CA ILE A 225 -7.96 -1.58 3.05
C ILE A 225 -9.04 -1.17 4.07
N HIS A 226 -10.09 -1.97 4.15
CA HIS A 226 -11.17 -1.82 5.11
C HIS A 226 -11.01 -2.80 6.27
N ASN A 227 -11.11 -2.27 7.48
CA ASN A 227 -11.11 -3.03 8.73
C ASN A 227 -11.88 -2.27 9.81
N PRO A 228 -12.24 -2.88 10.97
CA PRO A 228 -13.02 -2.23 12.01
C PRO A 228 -12.47 -0.89 12.50
N PHE A 229 -11.15 -0.74 12.57
CA PHE A 229 -10.51 0.51 12.96
C PHE A 229 -10.72 1.60 11.90
N ILE A 230 -10.36 1.36 10.64
CA ILE A 230 -10.53 2.32 9.55
C ILE A 230 -12.00 2.68 9.33
N ASP A 231 -12.90 1.70 9.41
CA ASP A 231 -14.33 1.87 9.19
C ASP A 231 -15.07 2.56 10.35
N ALA A 232 -14.40 2.76 11.49
CA ALA A 232 -14.95 3.52 12.59
C ALA A 232 -14.98 5.04 12.30
N ALA A 233 -14.12 5.53 11.40
CA ALA A 233 -14.18 6.93 10.96
C ALA A 233 -15.31 7.14 9.95
N ARG A 234 -16.36 7.84 10.39
CA ARG A 234 -17.55 8.17 9.60
C ARG A 234 -17.60 9.64 9.24
N LEU A 235 -18.05 9.95 8.03
CA LEU A 235 -18.17 11.32 7.57
C LEU A 235 -19.18 12.10 8.43
N PRO A 236 -18.82 13.25 9.02
CA PRO A 236 -19.75 14.02 9.85
C PRO A 236 -21.02 14.46 9.10
N SER A 237 -20.90 14.75 7.81
CA SER A 237 -22.03 15.15 6.97
C SER A 237 -22.93 13.98 6.54
N HIS A 238 -22.41 12.76 6.56
CA HIS A 238 -23.10 11.54 6.13
C HIS A 238 -22.66 10.34 6.99
N PRO A 239 -23.12 10.22 8.25
CA PRO A 239 -22.58 9.26 9.21
C PRO A 239 -22.73 7.78 8.83
N SER A 240 -23.58 7.45 7.86
CA SER A 240 -23.68 6.09 7.31
C SER A 240 -22.50 5.72 6.40
N GLN A 241 -21.73 6.71 5.94
CA GLN A 241 -20.58 6.53 5.06
C GLN A 241 -19.27 6.62 5.85
N THR A 242 -18.36 5.71 5.57
CA THR A 242 -16.96 5.76 6.01
C THR A 242 -16.23 6.92 5.32
N VAL A 243 -15.17 7.41 5.97
CA VAL A 243 -14.26 8.40 5.36
C VAL A 243 -13.52 7.77 4.18
N VAL A 244 -12.96 6.58 4.37
CA VAL A 244 -12.40 5.77 3.29
C VAL A 244 -13.54 5.22 2.44
N PRO A 245 -13.57 5.47 1.12
CA PRO A 245 -14.68 5.04 0.28
C PRO A 245 -14.65 3.52 0.05
N MET A 246 -15.81 2.87 0.18
CA MET A 246 -15.98 1.46 -0.20
C MET A 246 -16.14 1.34 -1.72
N LEU A 247 -15.19 0.67 -2.37
CA LEU A 247 -15.29 0.29 -3.77
C LEU A 247 -16.08 -1.02 -3.88
N THR A 248 -17.04 -1.13 -4.81
CA THR A 248 -18.01 -2.25 -4.80
C THR A 248 -18.19 -2.92 -6.15
N GLY A 249 -17.56 -4.09 -6.31
CA GLY A 249 -17.76 -5.05 -7.42
C GLY A 249 -16.46 -5.75 -7.82
N ALA A 250 -16.59 -6.84 -8.57
CA ALA A 250 -15.48 -7.76 -8.81
C ALA A 250 -14.34 -7.22 -9.70
N ASN A 251 -14.61 -6.26 -10.58
CA ASN A 251 -13.69 -5.84 -11.65
C ASN A 251 -13.39 -4.32 -11.66
N PHE A 252 -13.23 -3.70 -10.49
CA PHE A 252 -12.86 -2.30 -10.43
C PHE A 252 -11.47 -2.09 -11.07
N PRO A 253 -11.30 -0.98 -11.81
CA PRO A 253 -10.02 -0.66 -12.39
C PRO A 253 -9.03 -0.30 -11.29
N TYR A 254 -7.80 -0.76 -11.43
CA TYR A 254 -6.74 -0.53 -10.45
C TYR A 254 -5.35 -0.72 -11.08
N TYR A 255 -4.50 0.29 -11.01
CA TYR A 255 -3.08 0.16 -11.35
C TYR A 255 -2.25 1.23 -10.64
N GLN A 256 -1.00 0.89 -10.37
CA GLN A 256 -0.05 1.81 -9.72
C GLN A 256 0.57 2.78 -10.73
N LEU A 257 0.46 4.09 -10.49
CA LEU A 257 1.23 5.10 -11.20
C LEU A 257 2.68 5.11 -10.73
N GLY A 258 3.63 5.12 -11.66
CA GLY A 258 5.06 5.08 -11.36
C GLY A 258 5.60 3.69 -11.01
N GLY A 259 4.76 2.65 -11.04
CA GLY A 259 5.10 1.29 -10.60
C GLY A 259 4.64 0.22 -11.58
N SER A 260 4.86 0.39 -12.90
CA SER A 260 4.60 -0.70 -13.87
C SER A 260 5.40 -1.95 -13.57
N ASP A 261 6.54 -1.81 -12.91
CA ASP A 261 7.43 -2.89 -12.50
C ASP A 261 6.96 -3.62 -11.23
N TRP A 262 5.76 -3.31 -10.74
CA TRP A 262 5.17 -3.96 -9.56
C TRP A 262 4.36 -5.21 -9.92
N ASP A 263 4.22 -6.11 -8.95
CA ASP A 263 3.37 -7.29 -9.06
C ASP A 263 1.91 -6.92 -8.78
N MET A 264 1.15 -6.66 -9.85
CA MET A 264 -0.28 -6.35 -9.75
C MET A 264 -1.17 -7.59 -9.80
N ARG A 265 -0.60 -8.80 -9.80
CA ARG A 265 -1.36 -10.04 -9.96
C ARG A 265 -2.24 -10.28 -8.74
N THR A 266 -3.46 -10.78 -8.94
CA THR A 266 -4.34 -11.32 -7.89
C THR A 266 -4.86 -12.69 -8.32
N ILE A 267 -5.28 -13.50 -7.36
CA ILE A 267 -5.91 -14.79 -7.64
C ILE A 267 -7.31 -14.57 -8.21
N HIS A 268 -7.63 -15.31 -9.26
CA HIS A 268 -8.98 -15.45 -9.77
C HIS A 268 -9.34 -16.93 -9.96
N ILE A 269 -10.56 -17.28 -9.58
CA ILE A 269 -11.16 -18.58 -9.86
C ILE A 269 -12.52 -18.30 -10.49
N GLU A 270 -12.75 -18.83 -11.70
CA GLU A 270 -14.02 -18.67 -12.40
C GLU A 270 -15.18 -19.25 -11.58
N ASP A 271 -16.30 -18.55 -11.51
CA ASP A 271 -17.50 -18.89 -10.70
C ASP A 271 -17.30 -18.98 -9.18
N ASN A 272 -16.14 -18.60 -8.65
CA ASN A 272 -15.92 -18.55 -7.20
C ASN A 272 -16.67 -17.36 -6.59
N SER A 273 -17.68 -17.64 -5.78
CA SER A 273 -18.62 -16.61 -5.35
C SER A 273 -18.09 -15.73 -4.21
N CYS A 274 -16.92 -16.04 -3.64
CA CYS A 274 -16.19 -15.16 -2.74
C CYS A 274 -15.65 -13.92 -3.49
N LEU A 275 -15.30 -14.06 -4.78
CA LEU A 275 -14.76 -12.97 -5.62
C LEU A 275 -15.83 -12.10 -6.30
N ASN A 276 -17.12 -12.36 -6.06
CA ASN A 276 -18.22 -11.65 -6.73
C ASN A 276 -18.37 -10.19 -6.31
N CYS A 277 -17.97 -9.87 -5.07
CA CYS A 277 -18.11 -8.53 -4.50
C CYS A 277 -16.85 -7.68 -4.69
N HIS A 278 -15.67 -8.29 -4.60
CA HIS A 278 -14.36 -7.64 -4.76
C HIS A 278 -13.29 -8.72 -4.99
N ARG A 279 -12.13 -8.33 -5.52
CA ARG A 279 -10.93 -9.18 -5.52
C ARG A 279 -10.35 -9.27 -4.10
N LEU A 280 -9.58 -10.33 -3.80
CA LEU A 280 -8.93 -10.48 -2.50
C LEU A 280 -7.39 -10.40 -2.62
N GLY A 281 -6.78 -9.55 -1.79
CA GLY A 281 -5.33 -9.49 -1.61
C GLY A 281 -4.92 -10.52 -0.59
N MET A 282 -4.19 -11.56 -1.02
CA MET A 282 -3.97 -12.73 -0.17
C MET A 282 -3.04 -12.44 1.01
N LYS A 283 -2.17 -11.44 0.90
CA LYS A 283 -1.34 -11.01 2.03
C LYS A 283 -2.13 -10.29 3.12
N THR A 284 -3.12 -9.48 2.76
CA THR A 284 -4.05 -8.91 3.76
C THR A 284 -4.92 -9.99 4.39
N VAL A 285 -5.32 -11.02 3.63
CA VAL A 285 -6.00 -12.19 4.21
C VAL A 285 -5.10 -12.91 5.22
N GLU A 286 -3.83 -13.12 4.87
CA GLU A 286 -2.79 -13.65 5.79
C GLU A 286 -2.70 -12.79 7.06
N GLU A 287 -2.58 -11.48 6.91
CA GLU A 287 -2.43 -10.55 8.03
C GLU A 287 -3.65 -10.59 8.96
N PHE A 288 -4.85 -10.56 8.39
CA PHE A 288 -6.10 -10.55 9.16
C PHE A 288 -6.35 -11.87 9.87
N ILE A 289 -6.12 -13.01 9.19
CA ILE A 289 -6.25 -14.34 9.81
C ILE A 289 -5.25 -14.48 10.95
N GLY A 290 -4.01 -14.06 10.72
CA GLY A 290 -2.98 -13.96 11.75
C GLY A 290 -3.56 -13.23 12.95
N ASP A 291 -4.09 -12.02 12.77
CA ASP A 291 -4.69 -11.20 13.84
C ASP A 291 -6.04 -11.71 14.40
N GLY A 292 -6.40 -12.97 14.13
CA GLY A 292 -7.60 -13.62 14.66
C GLY A 292 -8.90 -13.08 14.04
N TRP A 293 -8.81 -12.43 12.88
CA TRP A 293 -9.97 -12.04 12.07
C TRP A 293 -10.11 -12.99 10.89
N HIS A 294 -11.08 -13.89 10.98
CA HIS A 294 -11.30 -14.88 9.93
C HIS A 294 -12.43 -14.43 8.99
N PRO A 295 -12.22 -14.35 7.66
CA PRO A 295 -13.21 -13.84 6.72
C PRO A 295 -14.60 -14.48 6.84
N ASN A 296 -14.68 -15.80 7.05
CA ASN A 296 -15.96 -16.50 7.24
C ASN A 296 -16.83 -15.99 8.40
N ASP A 297 -16.25 -15.33 9.41
CA ASP A 297 -17.03 -14.81 10.54
C ASP A 297 -17.71 -13.47 10.22
N TYR A 298 -17.31 -12.81 9.13
CA TYR A 298 -17.72 -11.44 8.80
C TYR A 298 -18.21 -11.27 7.35
N MET A 299 -17.85 -12.19 6.45
CA MET A 299 -18.09 -12.07 5.02
C MET A 299 -18.95 -13.22 4.48
N PRO A 300 -19.88 -12.94 3.55
CA PRO A 300 -20.31 -11.61 3.11
C PRO A 300 -21.06 -10.86 4.24
N PRO A 301 -21.06 -9.52 4.26
CA PRO A 301 -21.57 -8.73 5.38
C PRO A 301 -23.03 -9.00 5.80
N HIS A 302 -23.85 -9.49 4.88
CA HIS A 302 -25.27 -9.78 5.12
C HIS A 302 -25.57 -11.26 5.35
N ALA A 303 -24.59 -12.15 5.19
CA ALA A 303 -24.71 -13.57 5.45
C ALA A 303 -23.33 -14.20 5.72
N PRO A 304 -22.66 -13.87 6.84
CA PRO A 304 -21.33 -14.38 7.11
C PRO A 304 -21.23 -15.90 7.01
N GLY A 305 -20.16 -16.38 6.37
CA GLY A 305 -19.81 -17.80 6.28
C GLY A 305 -20.50 -18.56 5.16
N THR A 306 -21.46 -17.95 4.43
CA THR A 306 -22.13 -18.64 3.32
C THR A 306 -21.21 -18.96 2.14
N GLN A 307 -20.07 -18.27 2.04
CA GLN A 307 -19.06 -18.45 0.97
C GLN A 307 -17.84 -19.24 1.45
N SER A 308 -17.96 -19.98 2.56
CA SER A 308 -16.82 -20.65 3.21
C SER A 308 -16.15 -21.72 2.36
N GLU A 309 -16.90 -22.44 1.52
CA GLU A 309 -16.35 -23.44 0.58
C GLU A 309 -15.50 -22.75 -0.51
N ASP A 310 -16.03 -21.68 -1.11
CA ASP A 310 -15.33 -20.88 -2.11
C ASP A 310 -14.11 -20.17 -1.52
N PHE A 311 -14.19 -19.71 -0.27
CA PHE A 311 -13.04 -19.15 0.43
C PHE A 311 -11.95 -20.21 0.67
N ALA A 312 -12.34 -21.44 1.03
CA ALA A 312 -11.39 -22.54 1.18
C ALA A 312 -10.72 -22.91 -0.17
N GLU A 313 -11.44 -22.81 -1.29
CA GLU A 313 -10.88 -22.99 -2.63
C GLU A 313 -9.82 -21.91 -2.95
N LEU A 314 -10.07 -20.65 -2.58
CA LEU A 314 -9.10 -19.56 -2.74
C LEU A 314 -7.84 -19.79 -1.90
N LEU A 315 -7.99 -20.19 -0.64
CA LEU A 315 -6.84 -20.53 0.22
C LEU A 315 -6.04 -21.71 -0.33
N ALA A 316 -6.72 -22.74 -0.82
CA ALA A 316 -6.07 -23.88 -1.46
C ALA A 316 -5.32 -23.46 -2.73
N CYS A 317 -5.88 -22.58 -3.55
CA CYS A 317 -5.18 -22.04 -4.70
C CYS A 317 -3.94 -21.24 -4.28
N TRP A 318 -4.06 -20.35 -3.29
CA TRP A 318 -2.94 -19.57 -2.81
C TRP A 318 -1.81 -20.45 -2.30
N ASN A 319 -2.12 -21.46 -1.48
CA ASN A 319 -1.15 -22.40 -0.91
C ASN A 319 -0.43 -23.24 -1.97
N ASN A 320 -1.18 -23.76 -2.95
CA ASN A 320 -0.60 -24.59 -4.01
C ASN A 320 0.04 -23.76 -5.14
N GLY A 321 -0.31 -22.48 -5.24
CA GLY A 321 -0.07 -21.62 -6.39
C GLY A 321 -1.12 -21.84 -7.49
N PRO A 322 -1.58 -20.77 -8.18
CA PRO A 322 -2.47 -20.89 -9.33
C PRO A 322 -1.96 -21.85 -10.41
N GLU A 323 -0.65 -21.98 -10.56
CA GLU A 323 -0.06 -22.80 -11.62
C GLU A 323 -0.12 -24.30 -11.35
N ASN A 324 -0.43 -24.69 -10.10
CA ASN A 324 -0.66 -26.08 -9.70
C ASN A 324 -2.13 -26.35 -9.35
N THR A 325 -3.02 -25.36 -9.49
CA THR A 325 -4.42 -25.47 -9.05
C THR A 325 -5.37 -25.34 -10.25
N PRO A 326 -6.14 -26.37 -10.60
CA PRO A 326 -7.11 -26.30 -11.69
C PRO A 326 -8.08 -25.13 -11.53
N ARG A 327 -8.38 -24.42 -12.62
CA ARG A 327 -9.28 -23.25 -12.70
C ARG A 327 -8.82 -22.00 -11.92
N CYS A 328 -7.64 -22.05 -11.30
CA CYS A 328 -7.09 -20.90 -10.64
C CYS A 328 -6.07 -20.18 -11.54
N GLU A 329 -6.23 -18.87 -11.66
CA GLU A 329 -5.44 -18.05 -12.57
C GLU A 329 -4.88 -16.82 -11.85
N TRP A 330 -3.69 -16.38 -12.29
CA TRP A 330 -3.22 -15.04 -12.00
C TRP A 330 -3.88 -14.07 -12.97
N ILE A 331 -4.53 -13.04 -12.44
CA ILE A 331 -5.03 -11.93 -13.24
C ILE A 331 -4.35 -10.63 -12.85
N ILE A 332 -4.12 -9.75 -13.82
CA ILE A 332 -3.92 -8.32 -13.56
C ILE A 332 -5.28 -7.61 -13.66
N PRO A 333 -5.53 -6.63 -12.78
CA PRO A 333 -6.77 -5.86 -12.79
C PRO A 333 -6.96 -5.04 -14.07
N LYS A 334 -8.22 -4.68 -14.34
CA LYS A 334 -8.58 -3.66 -15.34
C LYS A 334 -7.76 -2.38 -15.07
N ALA A 335 -7.25 -1.73 -16.11
CA ALA A 335 -6.46 -0.50 -15.96
C ALA A 335 -6.81 0.48 -17.10
N ASP A 336 -7.45 1.59 -16.76
CA ASP A 336 -8.02 2.53 -17.71
C ASP A 336 -8.91 1.82 -18.75
N GLN A 337 -8.51 1.85 -20.03
CA GLN A 337 -9.24 1.20 -21.13
C GLN A 337 -8.86 -0.28 -21.31
N CYS A 338 -7.88 -0.80 -20.56
CA CYS A 338 -7.56 -2.23 -20.55
C CYS A 338 -8.51 -3.01 -19.69
N GLU A 339 -9.09 -4.06 -20.26
CA GLU A 339 -9.76 -5.10 -19.47
C GLU A 339 -8.77 -5.91 -18.63
N SER A 340 -9.28 -6.56 -17.59
CA SER A 340 -8.53 -7.53 -16.79
C SER A 340 -7.94 -8.63 -17.68
N GLN A 341 -6.73 -9.08 -17.35
CA GLN A 341 -5.99 -10.04 -18.17
C GLN A 341 -5.45 -11.18 -17.35
N VAL A 342 -5.61 -12.40 -17.85
CA VAL A 342 -4.94 -13.58 -17.33
C VAL A 342 -3.46 -13.50 -17.71
N VAL A 343 -2.58 -13.57 -16.73
CA VAL A 343 -1.13 -13.60 -16.93
C VAL A 343 -0.57 -14.96 -16.54
N LYS A 344 0.47 -15.39 -17.25
CA LYS A 344 1.07 -16.70 -17.08
C LYS A 344 2.47 -16.58 -16.49
N GLN A 345 3.23 -17.67 -16.58
CA GLN A 345 4.59 -17.76 -16.07
C GLN A 345 5.57 -16.77 -16.71
N ASP A 346 5.22 -16.13 -17.82
CA ASP A 346 6.02 -15.10 -18.49
C ASP A 346 5.80 -13.68 -17.94
N TYR A 347 4.94 -13.48 -16.93
CA TYR A 347 4.83 -12.20 -16.24
C TYR A 347 6.18 -11.82 -15.58
N PRO A 348 6.80 -10.68 -15.90
CA PRO A 348 8.17 -10.38 -15.50
C PRO A 348 8.28 -9.77 -14.11
N PHE A 349 7.18 -9.28 -13.52
CA PHE A 349 7.19 -8.50 -12.29
C PHE A 349 6.68 -9.30 -11.09
N LYS A 350 6.96 -10.60 -11.04
CA LYS A 350 6.52 -11.44 -9.93
C LYS A 350 7.27 -11.04 -8.66
N ALA A 351 6.53 -10.78 -7.58
CA ALA A 351 7.07 -10.48 -6.27
C ALA A 351 6.92 -11.67 -5.31
N ASP A 352 7.80 -11.73 -4.31
CA ASP A 352 7.81 -12.80 -3.32
C ASP A 352 6.61 -12.77 -2.37
N PHE A 353 5.98 -11.61 -2.19
CA PHE A 353 4.76 -11.51 -1.41
C PHE A 353 3.60 -12.28 -2.05
N ASN A 354 3.69 -12.66 -3.33
CA ASN A 354 2.74 -13.56 -3.98
C ASN A 354 3.00 -15.06 -3.70
N LYS A 355 3.74 -15.36 -2.63
CA LYS A 355 3.95 -16.70 -2.12
C LYS A 355 3.28 -16.84 -0.74
N PRO A 356 2.48 -17.90 -0.53
CA PRO A 356 1.77 -18.14 0.71
C PRO A 356 2.72 -18.37 1.88
N ASN A 357 2.32 -17.90 3.07
CA ASN A 357 2.89 -18.35 4.33
C ASN A 357 1.82 -18.85 5.33
N LEU A 358 0.69 -19.37 4.83
CA LEU A 358 -0.44 -19.76 5.69
C LEU A 358 -0.15 -21.00 6.56
N ASP A 359 0.72 -21.92 6.13
CA ASP A 359 1.09 -23.10 6.94
C ASP A 359 1.89 -22.72 8.20
N GLU A 360 2.47 -21.51 8.24
CA GLU A 360 3.15 -20.95 9.40
C GLU A 360 2.21 -20.10 10.29
N GLN A 361 0.95 -19.93 9.91
CA GLN A 361 0.01 -19.11 10.67
C GLN A 361 -0.79 -19.92 11.69
N GLU A 362 -0.63 -19.56 12.96
CA GLU A 362 -1.47 -20.07 14.05
C GLU A 362 -2.87 -19.45 13.97
N ASP A 363 -3.93 -20.28 13.99
CA ASP A 363 -5.31 -19.82 14.10
C ASP A 363 -5.57 -19.22 15.49
N ARG A 364 -5.45 -17.88 15.59
CA ARG A 364 -5.64 -17.13 16.84
C ARG A 364 -7.10 -16.79 17.16
N ARG A 365 -8.09 -17.39 16.48
CA ARG A 365 -9.52 -17.11 16.73
C ARG A 365 -9.93 -17.38 18.17
N GLU A 366 -9.48 -18.50 18.73
CA GLU A 366 -9.84 -18.88 20.12
C GLU A 366 -9.17 -17.96 21.13
N GLU A 367 -7.91 -17.56 20.90
CA GLU A 367 -7.22 -16.56 21.74
C GLU A 367 -7.97 -15.23 21.74
N ARG A 368 -8.37 -14.76 20.55
CA ARG A 368 -9.15 -13.53 20.41
C ARG A 368 -10.51 -13.62 21.11
N LYS A 369 -11.19 -14.77 20.98
CA LYS A 369 -12.46 -15.02 21.67
C LYS A 369 -12.28 -14.99 23.20
N GLN A 370 -11.24 -15.63 23.72
CA GLN A 370 -10.93 -15.61 25.15
C GLN A 370 -10.62 -14.21 25.66
N LEU A 371 -9.90 -13.39 24.89
CA LEU A 371 -9.66 -11.98 25.22
C LEU A 371 -10.96 -11.19 25.36
N LEU A 372 -11.92 -11.39 24.44
CA LEU A 372 -13.23 -10.74 24.49
C LEU A 372 -14.09 -11.23 25.67
N GLU A 373 -14.07 -12.54 25.96
CA GLU A 373 -14.78 -13.13 27.10
C GLU A 373 -14.21 -12.68 28.45
N GLN A 374 -12.88 -12.60 28.58
CA GLN A 374 -12.21 -12.11 29.79
C GLN A 374 -12.57 -10.67 30.12
N ARG A 375 -12.72 -9.80 29.11
CA ARG A 375 -13.18 -8.41 29.32
C ARG A 375 -14.59 -8.36 29.88
N THR A 376 -15.50 -9.12 29.26
CA THR A 376 -16.90 -9.21 29.71
C THR A 376 -16.98 -9.64 31.18
N TYR A 377 -16.16 -10.61 31.59
CA TYR A 377 -16.13 -11.11 32.97
C TYR A 377 -15.58 -10.12 34.01
N ILE A 378 -14.61 -9.26 33.63
CA ILE A 378 -14.05 -8.25 34.54
C ILE A 378 -15.07 -7.15 34.84
N LEU A 379 -15.95 -6.83 33.89
CA LEU A 379 -16.96 -5.76 34.04
C LEU A 379 -18.21 -6.19 34.81
N GLU A 380 -18.48 -7.50 34.87
CA GLU A 380 -19.58 -8.08 35.66
C GLU A 380 -19.27 -8.21 37.16
N ARG A 381 -18.07 -7.79 37.60
CA ARG A 381 -17.62 -7.75 39.00
C ARG A 381 -17.36 -6.32 39.45
#